data_AF-A0A4D4LCE9-F1
#
_entry.id   AF-A0A4D4LCE9-F1
#
_cell.length_a   1.000
_cell.length_b   1.000
_cell.length_c   1.000
_cell.angle_alpha   90.00
_cell.angle_beta   90.00
_cell.angle_gamma   90.00
#
_symmetry.space_group_name_H-M   'P 1'
#
loop_
_entity.id
_entity.type
_entity.pdbx_description
1 polymer ?
#
loop_
_entity_poly.entity_id
_entity_poly.type
_entity_poly.pdbx_seq_one_letter_code
_entity_poly.pdbx_strand_id
1 'polypeptide(L)'
;MALLRLQLAVRALAAAGRAHEMAVEHAKERRQFGRVIGSFGAVQQRIADCQIDLSSGRLLVDDAVRAFERGSPDRLLASEIAVEHARLRAPAVQLGAHHTLAAVGYFEEHGAPWLFRRVHGDIARLRDLPHSAGGVADVLVEGAGSLPAARLDATGEAFRTEVRALLARFADRATFSGATLDEDVVRAFADRGWLGFAWPEEAGGRGATLAEQVVLHEEAVYHRAPVGRALGAVMLLGNSILRHGTEAQKDRFLPSSAVARWPSASATASPRPAPTSPPCAPAPCATVTPG
;
A
#
# COMPACT_ATOMS: atom_id res chain seq x y z
N MET A 1 17.01 -20.19 -14.57
CA MET A 1 16.90 -18.81 -15.12
C MET A 1 16.36 -17.81 -14.11
N ALA A 2 15.30 -18.12 -13.35
CA ALA A 2 14.69 -17.19 -12.37
C ALA A 2 15.69 -16.53 -11.39
N LEU A 3 16.57 -17.30 -10.77
CA LEU A 3 17.57 -16.75 -9.83
C LEU A 3 18.52 -15.73 -10.47
N LEU A 4 18.91 -15.92 -11.73
CA LEU A 4 19.75 -14.97 -12.46
C LEU A 4 19.01 -13.66 -12.73
N ARG A 5 17.74 -13.74 -13.14
CA ARG A 5 16.87 -12.57 -13.33
C ARG A 5 16.70 -11.82 -12.01
N LEU A 6 16.39 -12.53 -10.93
CA LEU A 6 16.26 -11.95 -9.60
C LEU A 6 17.56 -11.26 -9.14
N GLN A 7 18.73 -11.87 -9.35
CA GLN A 7 20.02 -11.26 -9.03
C GLN A 7 20.26 -9.94 -9.77
N LEU A 8 19.93 -9.86 -11.06
CA LEU A 8 20.04 -8.61 -11.83
C LEU A 8 19.07 -7.55 -11.32
N ALA A 9 17.85 -7.93 -10.96
CA ALA A 9 16.86 -7.03 -10.37
C ALA A 9 17.33 -6.46 -9.03
N VAL A 10 17.85 -7.31 -8.14
CA VAL A 10 18.43 -6.90 -6.85
C VAL A 10 19.58 -5.91 -7.05
N ARG A 11 20.48 -6.20 -8.00
CA ARG A 11 21.64 -5.36 -8.28
C ARG A 11 21.25 -4.00 -8.86
N ALA A 12 20.23 -3.95 -9.72
CA ALA A 12 19.68 -2.72 -10.25
C ALA A 12 19.02 -1.88 -9.14
N LEU A 13 18.19 -2.48 -8.28
CA LEU A 13 17.57 -1.79 -7.15
C LEU A 13 18.60 -1.25 -6.17
N ALA A 14 19.64 -2.03 -5.85
CA ALA A 14 20.71 -1.61 -4.95
C ALA A 14 21.52 -0.43 -5.54
N ALA A 15 21.83 -0.46 -6.84
CA ALA A 15 22.52 0.64 -7.52
C ALA A 15 21.67 1.92 -7.54
N ALA A 16 20.38 1.79 -7.84
CA ALA A 16 19.44 2.92 -7.78
C ALA A 16 19.29 3.46 -6.34
N GLY A 17 19.26 2.57 -5.34
CA GLY A 17 19.25 2.92 -3.92
C GLY A 17 20.46 3.73 -3.51
N ARG A 18 21.66 3.34 -3.97
CA ARG A 18 22.87 4.11 -3.69
C ARG A 18 22.84 5.49 -4.34
N ALA A 19 22.31 5.62 -5.56
CA ALA A 19 22.15 6.92 -6.20
C ALA A 19 21.12 7.78 -5.45
N HIS A 20 20.04 7.17 -4.97
CA HIS A 20 19.04 7.83 -4.15
C HIS A 20 19.63 8.36 -2.83
N GLU A 21 20.46 7.60 -2.14
CA GLU A 21 21.19 8.06 -0.95
C GLU A 21 22.05 9.30 -1.25
N MET A 22 22.83 9.27 -2.33
CA MET A 22 23.64 10.43 -2.75
C MET A 22 22.76 11.66 -3.01
N ALA A 23 21.61 11.47 -3.64
CA ALA A 23 20.65 12.53 -3.89
C ALA A 23 20.05 13.09 -2.59
N VAL A 24 19.71 12.24 -1.62
CA VAL A 24 19.20 12.67 -0.31
C VAL A 24 20.24 13.50 0.44
N GLU A 25 21.50 13.07 0.47
CA GLU A 25 22.58 13.84 1.12
C GLU A 25 22.79 15.18 0.42
N HIS A 26 22.84 15.20 -0.91
CA HIS A 26 22.92 16.45 -1.68
C HIS A 26 21.74 17.39 -1.36
N ALA A 27 20.53 16.85 -1.20
CA ALA A 27 19.35 17.64 -0.90
C ALA A 27 19.40 18.31 0.48
N LYS A 28 20.05 17.68 1.46
CA LYS A 28 20.23 18.21 2.81
C LYS A 28 21.25 19.35 2.86
N GLU A 29 22.27 19.32 1.99
CA GLU A 29 23.39 20.25 2.04
C GLU A 29 23.25 21.42 1.06
N ARG A 30 22.78 21.16 -0.16
CA ARG A 30 22.76 22.15 -1.24
C ARG A 30 21.76 23.27 -0.94
N ARG A 31 22.23 24.53 -0.96
CA ARG A 31 21.41 25.72 -0.72
C ARG A 31 21.09 26.52 -2.00
N GLN A 32 19.81 26.76 -2.26
CA GLN A 32 19.32 27.65 -3.32
C GLN A 32 18.11 28.44 -2.81
N PHE A 33 17.94 29.67 -3.31
CA PHE A 33 16.87 30.58 -2.88
C PHE A 33 16.80 30.73 -1.33
N GLY A 34 17.97 30.85 -0.69
CA GLY A 34 18.09 31.09 0.75
C GLY A 34 17.89 29.88 1.67
N ARG A 35 17.59 28.67 1.15
CA ARG A 35 17.36 27.46 1.97
C ARG A 35 17.90 26.19 1.30
N VAL A 36 17.92 25.09 2.03
CA VAL A 36 18.35 23.78 1.48
C VAL A 36 17.33 23.26 0.47
N ILE A 37 17.78 22.62 -0.61
CA ILE A 37 16.87 22.17 -1.68
C ILE A 37 15.91 21.07 -1.19
N GLY A 38 16.27 20.32 -0.14
CA GLY A 38 15.40 19.34 0.50
C GLY A 38 14.17 19.94 1.22
N SER A 39 14.08 21.27 1.35
CA SER A 39 12.91 21.95 1.94
C SER A 39 11.83 22.31 0.92
N PHE A 40 12.07 22.09 -0.38
CA PHE A 40 11.10 22.36 -1.43
C PHE A 40 10.21 21.13 -1.65
N GLY A 41 8.89 21.31 -1.64
CA GLY A 41 7.93 20.20 -1.74
C GLY A 41 8.15 19.29 -2.96
N ALA A 42 8.54 19.84 -4.10
CA ALA A 42 8.85 19.04 -5.30
C ALA A 42 10.06 18.11 -5.11
N VAL A 43 11.07 18.52 -4.34
CA VAL A 43 12.23 17.68 -4.01
C VAL A 43 11.83 16.63 -2.97
N GLN A 44 11.05 17.03 -1.96
CA GLN A 44 10.54 16.12 -0.92
C GLN A 44 9.69 15.00 -1.51
N GLN A 45 8.72 15.36 -2.37
CA GLN A 45 7.84 14.41 -3.03
C GLN A 45 8.65 13.40 -3.85
N ARG A 46 9.58 13.89 -4.68
CA ARG A 46 10.42 13.01 -5.50
C ARG A 46 11.29 12.07 -4.68
N ILE A 47 11.86 12.56 -3.57
CA ILE A 47 12.63 11.71 -2.65
C ILE A 47 11.72 10.67 -2.01
N ALA A 48 10.53 11.06 -1.54
CA ALA A 48 9.56 10.16 -0.93
C ALA A 48 9.11 9.07 -1.93
N ASP A 49 8.75 9.44 -3.15
CA ASP A 49 8.33 8.51 -4.20
C ASP A 49 9.45 7.50 -4.52
N CYS A 50 10.70 7.97 -4.65
CA CYS A 50 11.85 7.08 -4.87
C CYS A 50 12.05 6.11 -3.70
N GLN A 51 11.91 6.59 -2.46
CA GLN A 51 12.06 5.76 -1.27
C GLN A 51 10.94 4.72 -1.16
N ILE A 52 9.70 5.06 -1.53
CA ILE A 52 8.57 4.13 -1.60
C ILE A 52 8.85 3.03 -2.63
N ASP A 53 9.33 3.39 -3.82
CA ASP A 53 9.65 2.44 -4.89
C ASP A 53 10.79 1.48 -4.48
N LEU A 54 11.84 1.99 -3.81
CA LEU A 54 12.94 1.17 -3.29
C LEU A 54 12.50 0.23 -2.18
N SER A 55 11.69 0.73 -1.24
CA SER A 55 11.19 -0.06 -0.11
C SER A 55 10.28 -1.19 -0.60
N SER A 56 9.40 -0.88 -1.56
CA SER A 56 8.54 -1.88 -2.22
C SER A 56 9.37 -2.94 -2.93
N GLY A 57 10.40 -2.54 -3.67
CA GLY A 57 11.28 -3.46 -4.37
C GLY A 57 12.04 -4.40 -3.42
N ARG A 58 12.49 -3.90 -2.28
CA ARG A 58 13.13 -4.71 -1.24
C ARG A 58 12.19 -5.76 -0.67
N LEU A 59 10.96 -5.37 -0.32
CA LEU A 59 9.95 -6.29 0.20
C LEU A 59 9.61 -7.40 -0.80
N LEU A 60 9.43 -7.05 -2.08
CA LEU A 60 9.17 -8.03 -3.14
C LEU A 60 10.34 -9.01 -3.35
N VAL A 61 11.58 -8.51 -3.27
CA VAL A 61 12.78 -9.37 -3.32
C VAL A 61 12.82 -10.31 -2.12
N ASP A 62 12.60 -9.80 -0.91
CA ASP A 62 12.60 -10.59 0.33
C ASP A 62 11.53 -11.70 0.26
N ASP A 63 10.35 -11.40 -0.25
CA ASP A 63 9.28 -12.39 -0.47
C ASP A 63 9.66 -13.44 -1.51
N ALA A 64 10.26 -13.04 -2.63
CA ALA A 64 10.74 -13.97 -3.64
C ALA A 64 11.82 -14.92 -3.07
N VAL A 65 12.80 -14.39 -2.33
CA VAL A 65 13.85 -15.18 -1.68
C VAL A 65 13.25 -16.18 -0.70
N ARG A 66 12.37 -15.70 0.18
CA ARG A 66 11.62 -16.53 1.13
C ARG A 66 10.80 -17.63 0.45
N ALA A 67 10.22 -17.36 -0.71
CA ALA A 67 9.49 -18.35 -1.48
C ALA A 67 10.43 -19.44 -2.05
N PHE A 68 11.65 -19.07 -2.48
CA PHE A 68 12.68 -20.03 -2.88
C PHE A 68 13.17 -20.88 -1.70
N GLU A 69 13.49 -20.26 -0.57
CA GLU A 69 14.00 -20.95 0.64
C GLU A 69 13.04 -22.04 1.13
N ARG A 70 11.73 -21.79 1.04
CA ARG A 70 10.69 -22.73 1.44
C ARG A 70 10.24 -23.71 0.36
N GLY A 71 10.78 -23.59 -0.85
CA GLY A 71 10.33 -24.42 -1.99
C GLY A 71 8.87 -24.17 -2.41
N SER A 72 8.35 -22.96 -2.17
CA SER A 72 6.95 -22.60 -2.42
C SER A 72 6.57 -22.76 -3.91
N PRO A 73 5.35 -23.25 -4.25
CA PRO A 73 4.96 -23.45 -5.65
C PRO A 73 4.90 -22.14 -6.46
N ASP A 74 4.65 -21.01 -5.80
CA ASP A 74 4.57 -19.66 -6.39
C ASP A 74 5.91 -18.93 -6.51
N ARG A 75 7.03 -19.55 -6.10
CA ARG A 75 8.37 -18.92 -6.07
C ARG A 75 8.79 -18.28 -7.40
N LEU A 76 8.40 -18.87 -8.52
CA LEU A 76 8.70 -18.33 -9.85
C LEU A 76 7.89 -17.07 -10.13
N LEU A 77 6.60 -17.05 -9.75
CA LEU A 77 5.75 -15.85 -9.87
C LEU A 77 6.23 -14.74 -8.96
N ALA A 78 6.52 -15.03 -7.68
CA ALA A 78 7.06 -14.05 -6.75
C ALA A 78 8.36 -13.42 -7.26
N SER A 79 9.26 -14.25 -7.82
CA SER A 79 10.48 -13.79 -8.47
C SER A 79 10.20 -12.85 -9.65
N GLU A 80 9.27 -13.19 -10.53
CA GLU A 80 8.98 -12.35 -11.71
C GLU A 80 8.26 -11.04 -11.32
N ILE A 81 7.44 -11.03 -10.27
CA ILE A 81 6.85 -9.79 -9.72
C ILE A 81 7.97 -8.84 -9.24
N ALA A 82 8.94 -9.36 -8.47
CA ALA A 82 10.07 -8.56 -8.00
C ALA A 82 10.93 -8.04 -9.16
N VAL A 83 11.17 -8.88 -10.18
CA VAL A 83 11.92 -8.51 -11.39
C VAL A 83 11.20 -7.42 -12.18
N GLU A 84 9.89 -7.55 -12.41
CA GLU A 84 9.12 -6.54 -13.16
C GLU A 84 9.02 -5.21 -12.40
N HIS A 85 8.87 -5.25 -11.07
CA HIS A 85 8.96 -4.03 -10.26
C HIS A 85 10.33 -3.35 -10.43
N ALA A 86 11.42 -4.09 -10.29
CA ALA A 86 12.77 -3.55 -10.47
C ALA A 86 12.98 -2.98 -11.88
N ARG A 87 12.47 -3.68 -12.91
CA ARG A 87 12.59 -3.28 -14.32
C ARG A 87 11.96 -1.92 -14.60
N LEU A 88 10.83 -1.64 -13.94
CA LEU A 88 10.12 -0.37 -14.08
C LEU A 88 10.68 0.71 -13.15
N ARG A 89 10.97 0.35 -11.89
CA ARG A 89 11.23 1.33 -10.83
C ARG A 89 12.69 1.67 -10.63
N ALA A 90 13.64 0.75 -10.83
CA ALA A 90 15.06 1.09 -10.66
C ALA A 90 15.53 2.21 -11.62
N PRO A 91 15.17 2.21 -12.92
CA PRO A 91 15.47 3.35 -13.79
C PRO A 91 14.79 4.65 -13.37
N ALA A 92 13.53 4.58 -12.92
CA ALA A 92 12.79 5.76 -12.46
C ALA A 92 13.42 6.40 -11.22
N VAL A 93 13.81 5.57 -10.24
CA VAL A 93 14.54 6.00 -9.04
C VAL A 93 15.91 6.58 -9.41
N GLN A 94 16.64 5.95 -10.34
CA GLN A 94 17.93 6.44 -10.81
C GLN A 94 17.80 7.83 -11.46
N LEU A 95 16.82 8.02 -12.35
CA LEU A 95 16.54 9.32 -12.97
C LEU A 95 16.08 10.34 -11.91
N GLY A 96 15.27 9.89 -10.95
CA GLY A 96 14.92 10.64 -9.75
C GLY A 96 16.17 11.15 -9.04
N ALA A 97 17.18 10.31 -8.79
CA ALA A 97 18.43 10.75 -8.17
C ALA A 97 19.17 11.81 -9.00
N HIS A 98 19.32 11.61 -10.31
CA HIS A 98 19.96 12.60 -11.19
C HIS A 98 19.25 13.95 -11.19
N HIS A 99 17.91 13.97 -11.14
CA HIS A 99 17.16 15.21 -11.04
C HIS A 99 17.44 15.98 -9.73
N THR A 100 17.80 15.32 -8.62
CA THR A 100 18.18 16.02 -7.37
C THR A 100 19.59 16.55 -7.47
N LEU A 101 20.50 15.72 -7.98
CA LEU A 101 21.91 16.05 -8.12
C LEU A 101 22.12 17.18 -9.16
N ALA A 102 21.20 17.30 -10.13
CA ALA A 102 21.32 18.22 -11.25
C ALA A 102 22.70 18.03 -11.94
N ALA A 103 23.36 19.12 -12.33
CA ALA A 103 24.60 19.08 -13.10
C ALA A 103 25.69 18.20 -12.46
N VAL A 104 25.84 18.21 -11.13
CA VAL A 104 26.90 17.42 -10.46
C VAL A 104 26.74 15.92 -10.69
N GLY A 105 25.51 15.46 -10.89
CA GLY A 105 25.21 14.05 -11.13
C GLY A 105 25.58 13.54 -12.53
N TYR A 106 26.01 14.40 -13.45
CA TYR A 106 26.35 14.02 -14.83
C TYR A 106 27.86 13.94 -15.09
N PHE A 107 28.68 14.53 -14.24
CA PHE A 107 30.13 14.55 -14.40
C PHE A 107 30.77 13.27 -13.84
N GLU A 108 31.84 12.79 -14.47
CA GLU A 108 32.45 11.49 -14.18
C GLU A 108 33.15 11.42 -12.81
N GLU A 109 33.47 12.58 -12.22
CA GLU A 109 34.01 12.70 -10.87
C GLU A 109 32.97 12.33 -9.80
N HIS A 110 31.67 12.39 -10.13
CA HIS A 110 30.61 11.94 -9.25
C HIS A 110 30.35 10.44 -9.47
N GLY A 111 29.97 9.70 -8.42
CA GLY A 111 29.63 8.27 -8.55
C GLY A 111 28.32 7.99 -9.32
N ALA A 112 27.54 9.01 -9.66
CA ALA A 112 26.17 8.85 -10.17
C ALA A 112 26.12 8.32 -11.61
N PRO A 113 26.94 8.79 -12.57
CA PRO A 113 26.99 8.22 -13.93
C PRO A 113 27.39 6.74 -13.96
N TRP A 114 28.25 6.29 -13.03
CA TRP A 114 28.57 4.86 -12.93
C TRP A 114 27.36 4.04 -12.48
N LEU A 115 26.64 4.49 -11.45
CA LEU A 115 25.40 3.85 -10.98
C LEU A 115 24.32 3.84 -12.06
N PHE A 116 24.22 4.91 -12.85
CA PHE A 116 23.32 4.98 -14.01
C PHE A 116 23.60 3.84 -14.99
N ARG A 117 24.86 3.72 -15.45
CA ARG A 117 25.26 2.65 -16.37
C ARG A 117 24.99 1.27 -15.78
N ARG A 118 25.18 1.09 -14.46
CA ARG A 118 24.89 -0.17 -13.77
C ARG A 118 23.41 -0.52 -13.80
N VAL A 119 22.53 0.39 -13.38
CA VAL A 119 21.07 0.19 -13.40
C VAL A 119 20.62 -0.14 -14.81
N HIS A 120 20.96 0.70 -15.79
CA HIS A 120 20.49 0.53 -17.16
C HIS A 120 21.07 -0.70 -17.85
N GLY A 121 22.32 -1.06 -17.58
CA GLY A 121 22.93 -2.29 -18.09
C GLY A 121 22.26 -3.55 -17.57
N ASP A 122 21.90 -3.58 -16.29
CA ASP A 122 21.20 -4.73 -15.68
C ASP A 122 19.78 -4.86 -16.22
N ILE A 123 19.06 -3.73 -16.32
CA ILE A 123 17.71 -3.70 -16.89
C ILE A 123 17.71 -4.07 -18.38
N ALA A 124 18.71 -3.65 -19.16
CA ALA A 124 18.83 -4.05 -20.56
C ALA A 124 18.99 -5.57 -20.67
N ARG A 125 19.91 -6.16 -19.90
CA ARG A 125 20.11 -7.62 -19.87
C ARG A 125 18.86 -8.39 -19.45
N LEU A 126 18.08 -7.87 -18.51
CA LEU A 126 16.83 -8.52 -18.07
C LEU A 126 15.82 -8.72 -19.21
N ARG A 127 15.81 -7.85 -20.23
CA ARG A 127 14.89 -7.97 -21.37
C ARG A 127 15.25 -9.14 -22.27
N ASP A 128 16.53 -9.49 -22.34
CA ASP A 128 17.03 -10.56 -23.21
C ASP A 128 17.02 -11.93 -22.54
N LEU A 129 16.83 -11.99 -21.21
CA LEU A 129 16.79 -13.24 -20.47
C LEU A 129 15.39 -13.88 -20.51
N PRO A 130 15.27 -15.17 -20.88
CA PRO A 130 13.98 -15.85 -20.93
C PRO A 130 13.34 -16.01 -19.55
N HIS A 131 12.00 -15.96 -19.53
CA HIS A 131 11.20 -16.27 -18.34
C HIS A 131 11.28 -17.77 -18.00
N SER A 132 11.21 -18.10 -16.71
CA SER A 132 11.22 -19.52 -16.28
C SER A 132 9.83 -20.18 -16.31
N ALA A 133 8.77 -19.41 -16.16
CA ALA A 133 7.39 -19.89 -16.11
C ALA A 133 6.39 -18.93 -16.79
N GLY A 134 6.86 -18.15 -17.78
CA GLY A 134 6.13 -17.00 -18.32
C GLY A 134 6.32 -15.73 -17.49
N GLY A 135 5.88 -14.60 -18.03
CA GLY A 135 5.82 -13.33 -17.31
C GLY A 135 4.65 -13.29 -16.31
N VAL A 136 4.56 -12.21 -15.54
CA VAL A 136 3.51 -12.03 -14.52
C VAL A 136 2.10 -12.14 -15.12
N ALA A 137 1.89 -11.55 -16.30
CA ALA A 137 0.59 -11.60 -16.98
C ALA A 137 0.25 -13.02 -17.46
N ASP A 138 1.22 -13.77 -18.00
CA ASP A 138 1.01 -15.15 -18.44
C ASP A 138 0.53 -16.03 -17.28
N VAL A 139 1.11 -15.85 -16.09
CA VAL A 139 0.73 -16.65 -14.91
C VAL A 139 -0.63 -16.22 -14.34
N LEU A 140 -0.88 -14.92 -14.21
CA LEU A 140 -2.09 -14.41 -13.54
C LEU A 140 -3.33 -14.41 -14.44
N VAL A 141 -3.16 -14.13 -15.73
CA VAL A 141 -4.28 -14.01 -16.67
C VAL A 141 -4.52 -15.33 -17.38
N GLU A 142 -3.49 -15.89 -18.01
CA GLU A 142 -3.64 -17.12 -18.81
C GLU A 142 -3.65 -18.39 -17.94
N GLY A 143 -2.85 -18.40 -16.87
CA GLY A 143 -2.73 -19.53 -15.96
C GLY A 143 -3.84 -19.66 -14.90
N ALA A 144 -4.83 -18.75 -14.89
CA ALA A 144 -5.80 -18.60 -13.81
C ALA A 144 -5.15 -18.51 -12.40
N GLY A 145 -3.94 -17.97 -12.34
CA GLY A 145 -3.18 -17.80 -11.10
C GLY A 145 -3.78 -16.70 -10.20
N SER A 146 -3.41 -16.72 -8.93
CA SER A 146 -3.70 -15.64 -7.99
C SER A 146 -2.42 -14.89 -7.62
N LEU A 147 -2.56 -13.64 -7.20
CA LEU A 147 -1.42 -12.95 -6.60
C LEU A 147 -0.97 -13.73 -5.36
N PRO A 148 0.36 -13.93 -5.17
CA PRO A 148 0.87 -14.49 -3.94
C PRO A 148 0.39 -13.64 -2.76
N ALA A 149 -0.34 -14.26 -1.84
CA ALA A 149 -0.74 -13.59 -0.62
C ALA A 149 0.50 -13.37 0.26
N ALA A 150 0.60 -12.20 0.90
CA ALA A 150 1.66 -11.96 1.87
C ALA A 150 1.45 -12.93 3.05
N ARG A 151 2.36 -13.90 3.20
CA ARG A 151 2.25 -14.89 4.28
C ARG A 151 2.60 -14.22 5.61
N LEU A 152 1.66 -14.23 6.53
CA LEU A 152 1.82 -13.61 7.85
C LEU A 152 2.22 -14.66 8.89
N ASP A 153 1.89 -14.43 10.16
CA ASP A 153 2.07 -15.40 11.23
C ASP A 153 0.97 -16.49 11.22
N ALA A 154 1.12 -17.48 12.10
CA ALA A 154 0.17 -18.60 12.20
C ALA A 154 -1.26 -18.14 12.48
N THR A 155 -1.43 -17.05 13.25
CA THR A 155 -2.73 -16.46 13.58
C THR A 155 -3.38 -15.86 12.34
N GLY A 156 -2.65 -15.05 11.58
CA GLY A 156 -3.12 -14.46 10.33
C GLY A 156 -3.50 -15.53 9.29
N GLU A 157 -2.68 -16.58 9.13
CA GLU A 157 -2.98 -17.64 8.15
C GLU A 157 -4.18 -18.52 8.55
N ALA A 158 -4.37 -18.79 9.85
CA ALA A 158 -5.57 -19.45 10.34
C ALA A 158 -6.81 -18.60 10.05
N PHE A 159 -6.73 -17.29 10.34
CA PHE A 159 -7.80 -16.35 10.07
C PHE A 159 -8.09 -16.17 8.56
N ARG A 160 -7.06 -16.23 7.71
CA ARG A 160 -7.23 -16.17 6.24
C ARG A 160 -8.14 -17.27 5.73
N THR A 161 -8.00 -18.47 6.28
CA THR A 161 -8.88 -19.59 5.98
C THR A 161 -10.34 -19.30 6.38
N GLU A 162 -10.54 -18.69 7.55
CA GLU A 162 -11.87 -18.29 8.05
C GLU A 162 -12.52 -17.23 7.13
N VAL A 163 -11.76 -16.19 6.75
CA VAL A 163 -12.24 -15.11 5.87
C VAL A 163 -12.61 -15.65 4.49
N ARG A 164 -11.75 -16.47 3.88
CA ARG A 164 -12.03 -17.09 2.57
C ARG A 164 -13.26 -17.98 2.59
N ALA A 165 -13.44 -18.78 3.65
CA ALA A 165 -14.62 -19.63 3.80
C ALA A 165 -15.91 -18.80 3.88
N LEU A 166 -15.88 -17.63 4.53
CA LEU A 166 -17.03 -16.72 4.52
C LEU A 166 -17.26 -16.11 3.14
N LEU A 167 -16.21 -15.57 2.51
CA LEU A 167 -16.32 -14.86 1.23
C LEU A 167 -16.77 -15.78 0.09
N ALA A 168 -16.40 -17.06 0.13
CA ALA A 168 -16.88 -18.06 -0.83
C ALA A 168 -18.41 -18.17 -0.87
N ARG A 169 -19.10 -17.90 0.25
CA ARG A 169 -20.57 -17.91 0.32
C ARG A 169 -21.24 -16.73 -0.38
N PHE A 170 -20.46 -15.70 -0.70
CA PHE A 170 -20.92 -14.45 -1.33
C PHE A 170 -20.16 -14.16 -2.63
N ALA A 171 -19.55 -15.19 -3.25
CA ALA A 171 -18.71 -15.02 -4.43
C ALA A 171 -19.48 -14.44 -5.64
N ASP A 172 -20.78 -14.74 -5.73
CA ASP A 172 -21.71 -14.20 -6.73
C ASP A 172 -22.07 -12.73 -6.51
N ARG A 173 -21.76 -12.18 -5.34
CA ARG A 173 -22.03 -10.80 -4.94
C ARG A 173 -20.83 -9.86 -5.06
N ALA A 174 -19.73 -10.32 -5.66
CA ALA A 174 -18.52 -9.54 -5.88
C ALA A 174 -18.80 -8.27 -6.70
N THR A 175 -18.23 -7.13 -6.29
CA THR A 175 -18.49 -5.83 -6.93
C THR A 175 -17.21 -5.14 -7.40
N PHE A 176 -17.26 -4.51 -8.57
CA PHE A 176 -16.12 -3.71 -9.05
C PHE A 176 -15.97 -2.38 -8.28
N SER A 177 -17.04 -1.91 -7.63
CA SER A 177 -17.05 -0.64 -6.91
C SER A 177 -17.01 -0.86 -5.41
N GLY A 178 -15.97 -0.35 -4.74
CA GLY A 178 -15.88 -0.33 -3.28
C GLY A 178 -16.94 0.55 -2.58
N ALA A 179 -17.73 1.31 -3.35
CA ALA A 179 -18.83 2.11 -2.84
C ALA A 179 -20.15 1.31 -2.69
N THR A 180 -20.26 0.17 -3.38
CA THR A 180 -21.43 -0.72 -3.29
C THR A 180 -21.44 -1.41 -1.93
N LEU A 181 -22.58 -1.34 -1.24
CA LEU A 181 -22.84 -2.11 -0.03
C LEU A 181 -23.82 -3.22 -0.36
N ASP A 182 -23.53 -4.40 0.18
CA ASP A 182 -24.51 -5.47 0.29
C ASP A 182 -24.82 -5.68 1.76
N GLU A 183 -26.09 -5.50 2.14
CA GLU A 183 -26.51 -5.55 3.54
C GLU A 183 -26.29 -6.92 4.18
N ASP A 184 -26.42 -8.01 3.42
CA ASP A 184 -26.23 -9.36 3.95
C ASP A 184 -24.74 -9.64 4.18
N VAL A 185 -23.87 -9.20 3.27
CA VAL A 185 -22.41 -9.32 3.44
C VAL A 185 -21.95 -8.48 4.62
N VAL A 186 -22.43 -7.24 4.74
CA VAL A 186 -22.09 -6.34 5.85
C VAL A 186 -22.58 -6.90 7.17
N ARG A 187 -23.80 -7.45 7.22
CA ARG A 187 -24.34 -8.12 8.41
C ARG A 187 -23.49 -9.34 8.78
N ALA A 188 -23.09 -10.15 7.80
CA ALA A 188 -22.24 -11.31 8.05
C ALA A 188 -20.86 -10.94 8.64
N PHE A 189 -20.30 -9.78 8.27
CA PHE A 189 -19.09 -9.21 8.89
C PHE A 189 -19.37 -8.66 10.29
N ALA A 190 -20.48 -7.93 10.46
CA ALA A 190 -20.87 -7.35 11.74
C ALA A 190 -21.14 -8.41 12.82
N ASP A 191 -21.85 -9.49 12.46
CA ASP A 191 -22.16 -10.62 13.36
C ASP A 191 -20.91 -11.35 13.86
N ARG A 192 -19.78 -11.19 13.17
CA ARG A 192 -18.47 -11.75 13.54
C ARG A 192 -17.54 -10.73 14.22
N GLY A 193 -18.01 -9.49 14.40
CA GLY A 193 -17.19 -8.40 14.94
C GLY A 193 -16.08 -7.93 14.00
N TRP A 194 -16.20 -8.14 12.68
CA TRP A 194 -15.16 -7.81 11.70
C TRP A 194 -15.20 -6.36 11.22
N LEU A 195 -16.20 -5.56 11.59
CA LEU A 195 -16.21 -4.14 11.24
C LEU A 195 -15.30 -3.33 12.16
N GLY A 196 -15.48 -3.43 13.49
CA GLY A 196 -14.59 -2.86 14.51
C GLY A 196 -13.44 -3.79 14.89
N PHE A 197 -12.88 -4.52 13.94
CA PHE A 197 -12.09 -5.73 14.18
C PHE A 197 -10.90 -5.53 15.15
N ALA A 198 -10.20 -4.40 15.00
CA ALA A 198 -9.04 -4.02 15.81
C ALA A 198 -9.40 -3.43 17.18
N TRP A 199 -10.66 -3.04 17.41
CA TRP A 199 -11.05 -2.37 18.63
C TRP A 199 -11.07 -3.35 19.81
N PRO A 200 -10.86 -2.85 21.04
CA PRO A 200 -11.01 -3.67 22.24
C PRO A 200 -12.40 -4.32 22.31
N GLU A 201 -12.51 -5.45 23.00
CA GLU A 201 -13.77 -6.17 23.16
C GLU A 201 -14.85 -5.29 23.82
N GLU A 202 -14.45 -4.41 24.75
CA GLU A 202 -15.34 -3.48 25.43
C GLU A 202 -15.98 -2.46 24.49
N ALA A 203 -15.32 -2.16 23.36
CA ALA A 203 -15.81 -1.28 22.32
C ALA A 203 -16.59 -2.02 21.21
N GLY A 204 -16.83 -3.33 21.38
CA GLY A 204 -17.56 -4.16 20.42
C GLY A 204 -16.70 -4.66 19.24
N GLY A 205 -15.37 -4.67 19.42
CA GLY A 205 -14.39 -5.27 18.50
C GLY A 205 -13.89 -6.65 18.94
N ARG A 206 -12.86 -7.16 18.27
CA ARG A 206 -12.23 -8.48 18.56
C ARG A 206 -10.82 -8.35 19.16
N GLY A 207 -10.29 -7.14 19.30
CA GLY A 207 -8.90 -6.91 19.68
C GLY A 207 -7.91 -7.56 18.70
N ALA A 208 -8.28 -7.65 17.42
CA ALA A 208 -7.55 -8.45 16.44
C ALA A 208 -6.11 -7.97 16.24
N THR A 209 -5.20 -8.93 16.05
CA THR A 209 -3.79 -8.69 15.76
C THR A 209 -3.61 -7.95 14.43
N LEU A 210 -2.46 -7.29 14.23
CA LEU A 210 -2.15 -6.66 12.95
C LEU A 210 -2.16 -7.67 11.78
N ALA A 211 -1.75 -8.91 12.02
CA ALA A 211 -1.77 -9.94 11.00
C ALA A 211 -3.21 -10.26 10.54
N GLU A 212 -4.13 -10.45 11.50
CA GLU A 212 -5.54 -10.68 11.17
C GLU A 212 -6.16 -9.46 10.46
N GLN A 213 -5.83 -8.24 10.89
CA GLN A 213 -6.32 -7.02 10.25
C GLN A 213 -5.88 -6.93 8.78
N VAL A 214 -4.60 -7.20 8.48
CA VAL A 214 -4.07 -7.23 7.12
C VAL A 214 -4.81 -8.27 6.28
N VAL A 215 -5.01 -9.48 6.82
CA VAL A 215 -5.74 -10.56 6.14
C VAL A 215 -7.18 -10.17 5.83
N LEU A 216 -7.90 -9.57 6.78
CA LEU A 216 -9.28 -9.15 6.57
C LEU A 216 -9.38 -8.18 5.39
N HIS A 217 -8.52 -7.17 5.38
CA HIS A 217 -8.51 -6.15 4.32
C HIS A 217 -8.05 -6.72 2.98
N GLU A 218 -6.99 -7.51 2.97
CA GLU A 218 -6.44 -8.13 1.76
C GLU A 218 -7.48 -9.03 1.09
N GLU A 219 -8.06 -9.98 1.83
CA GLU A 219 -9.02 -10.94 1.28
C GLU A 219 -10.32 -10.26 0.86
N ALA A 220 -10.84 -9.31 1.65
CA ALA A 220 -12.04 -8.56 1.28
C ALA A 220 -11.86 -7.77 -0.02
N VAL A 221 -10.70 -7.14 -0.22
CA VAL A 221 -10.39 -6.41 -1.45
C VAL A 221 -10.14 -7.36 -2.62
N TYR A 222 -9.36 -8.43 -2.40
CA TYR A 222 -9.01 -9.41 -3.42
C TYR A 222 -10.26 -10.10 -4.00
N HIS A 223 -11.18 -10.49 -3.12
CA HIS A 223 -12.47 -11.10 -3.50
C HIS A 223 -13.56 -10.09 -3.81
N ARG A 224 -13.24 -8.78 -3.84
CA ARG A 224 -14.18 -7.71 -4.20
C ARG A 224 -15.46 -7.73 -3.35
N ALA A 225 -15.32 -8.02 -2.07
CA ALA A 225 -16.42 -8.08 -1.14
C ALA A 225 -17.10 -6.70 -1.02
N PRO A 226 -18.43 -6.59 -1.15
CA PRO A 226 -19.20 -5.33 -1.06
C PRO A 226 -19.33 -4.81 0.39
N VAL A 227 -18.20 -4.73 1.10
CA VAL A 227 -18.07 -4.32 2.51
C VAL A 227 -17.08 -3.17 2.69
N GLY A 228 -16.35 -2.79 1.63
CA GLY A 228 -15.29 -1.77 1.68
C GLY A 228 -15.75 -0.43 2.25
N ARG A 229 -16.99 -0.01 1.97
CA ARG A 229 -17.58 1.20 2.58
C ARG A 229 -17.72 1.11 4.09
N ALA A 230 -18.17 -0.03 4.63
CA ALA A 230 -18.35 -0.21 6.07
C ALA A 230 -16.99 -0.22 6.80
N LEU A 231 -16.02 -0.96 6.26
CA LEU A 231 -14.64 -0.98 6.79
C LEU A 231 -13.98 0.41 6.70
N GLY A 232 -14.20 1.15 5.61
CA GLY A 232 -13.70 2.51 5.46
C GLY A 232 -14.32 3.49 6.49
N ALA A 233 -15.60 3.33 6.83
CA ALA A 233 -16.26 4.17 7.82
C ALA A 233 -15.69 3.95 9.23
N VAL A 234 -15.40 2.70 9.60
CA VAL A 234 -14.69 2.33 10.84
C VAL A 234 -13.33 3.04 10.91
N MET A 235 -12.56 2.95 9.83
CA MET A 235 -11.23 3.56 9.76
C MET A 235 -11.27 5.08 9.93
N LEU A 236 -12.21 5.76 9.26
CA LEU A 236 -12.31 7.23 9.23
C LEU A 236 -12.96 7.81 10.50
N LEU A 237 -14.10 7.26 10.91
CA LEU A 237 -14.94 7.82 11.97
C LEU A 237 -14.77 7.05 13.28
N GLY A 238 -14.76 5.72 13.20
CA GLY A 238 -14.80 4.89 14.39
C GLY A 238 -13.56 4.99 15.25
N ASN A 239 -12.37 5.03 14.65
CA ASN A 239 -11.13 5.26 15.41
C ASN A 239 -11.10 6.63 16.10
N SER A 240 -11.71 7.65 15.50
CA SER A 240 -11.83 8.98 16.10
C SER A 240 -12.80 8.97 17.29
N ILE A 241 -13.94 8.30 17.16
CA ILE A 241 -14.93 8.14 18.26
C ILE A 241 -14.34 7.28 19.38
N LEU A 242 -13.65 6.20 19.07
CA LEU A 242 -12.99 5.34 20.05
C LEU A 242 -12.00 6.15 20.90
N ARG A 243 -11.18 6.98 20.26
CA ARG A 243 -10.11 7.73 20.93
C ARG A 243 -10.57 9.01 21.62
N HIS A 244 -11.58 9.69 21.08
CA HIS A 244 -11.94 11.05 21.50
C HIS A 244 -13.43 11.23 21.83
N GLY A 245 -14.26 10.22 21.61
CA GLY A 245 -15.69 10.29 21.87
C GLY A 245 -16.02 10.25 23.37
N THR A 246 -17.17 10.82 23.73
CA THR A 246 -17.76 10.65 25.06
C THR A 246 -18.27 9.22 25.24
N GLU A 247 -18.45 8.76 26.47
CA GLU A 247 -19.00 7.41 26.74
C GLU A 247 -20.35 7.20 26.04
N ALA A 248 -21.24 8.19 26.07
CA ALA A 248 -22.52 8.13 25.35
C ALA A 248 -22.34 8.01 23.81
N GLN A 249 -21.30 8.61 23.24
CA GLN A 249 -20.99 8.44 21.80
C GLN A 249 -20.41 7.06 21.53
N LYS A 250 -19.54 6.54 22.40
CA LYS A 250 -18.96 5.20 22.27
C LYS A 250 -20.05 4.14 22.30
N ASP A 251 -20.93 4.17 23.30
CA ASP A 251 -22.04 3.22 23.48
C ASP A 251 -23.01 3.23 22.28
N ARG A 252 -23.25 4.42 21.72
CA ARG A 252 -24.18 4.59 20.60
C ARG A 252 -23.61 4.15 19.25
N PHE A 253 -22.34 4.45 18.99
CA PHE A 253 -21.78 4.38 17.65
C PHE A 253 -20.82 3.21 17.42
N LEU A 254 -20.06 2.78 18.43
CA LEU A 254 -19.04 1.75 18.25
C LEU A 254 -19.55 0.30 18.14
N PRO A 255 -20.72 -0.11 18.69
CA PRO A 255 -21.19 -1.47 18.50
C PRO A 255 -21.24 -1.85 17.00
N SER A 256 -20.74 -3.04 16.64
CA SER A 256 -20.66 -3.50 15.23
C SER A 256 -22.01 -3.41 14.48
N SER A 257 -23.13 -3.58 15.20
CA SER A 257 -24.48 -3.40 14.64
C SER A 257 -24.79 -1.94 14.28
N ALA A 258 -24.27 -0.96 15.04
CA ALA A 258 -24.40 0.45 14.75
C ALA A 258 -23.51 0.85 13.57
N VAL A 259 -22.27 0.37 13.53
CA VAL A 259 -21.31 0.58 12.43
C VAL A 259 -21.87 0.09 11.09
N ALA A 260 -22.51 -1.08 11.07
CA ALA A 260 -23.15 -1.62 9.87
C ALA A 260 -24.20 -0.68 9.25
N ARG A 261 -24.75 0.26 10.03
CA ARG A 261 -25.78 1.22 9.63
C ARG A 261 -25.24 2.62 9.38
N TRP A 262 -23.92 2.84 9.44
CA TRP A 262 -23.36 4.17 9.28
C TRP A 262 -23.57 4.71 7.84
N PRO A 263 -23.98 5.98 7.69
CA PRO A 263 -24.02 6.64 6.39
C PRO A 263 -22.60 6.79 5.81
N SER A 264 -22.47 6.88 4.49
CA SER A 264 -21.16 7.04 3.85
C SER A 264 -20.53 8.37 4.24
N ALA A 265 -19.20 8.37 4.35
CA ALA A 265 -18.42 9.61 4.41
C ALA A 265 -18.70 10.55 3.20
N SER A 266 -19.08 10.01 2.03
CA SER A 266 -19.50 10.83 0.88
C SER A 266 -20.77 11.65 1.11
N ALA A 267 -21.61 11.30 2.10
CA ALA A 267 -22.77 12.10 2.49
C ALA A 267 -22.39 13.30 3.37
N THR A 268 -21.16 13.34 3.91
CA THR A 268 -20.65 14.48 4.72
C THR A 268 -19.94 15.54 3.88
N ALA A 269 -19.63 15.23 2.62
CA ALA A 269 -19.10 16.21 1.66
C ALA A 269 -20.26 16.97 1.01
N SER A 270 -20.75 18.03 1.66
CA SER A 270 -21.50 19.07 0.96
C SER A 270 -20.66 19.57 -0.22
N PRO A 271 -21.22 19.79 -1.44
CA PRO A 271 -20.47 20.39 -2.53
C PRO A 271 -20.07 21.81 -2.13
N ARG A 272 -18.86 21.96 -1.58
CA ARG A 272 -18.28 23.28 -1.36
C ARG A 272 -17.68 23.73 -2.69
N PRO A 273 -18.00 24.93 -3.18
CA PRO A 273 -17.24 25.51 -4.28
C PRO A 273 -15.76 25.60 -3.85
N ALA A 274 -14.85 25.43 -4.82
CA ALA A 274 -13.42 25.42 -4.60
C ALA A 274 -12.98 26.63 -3.75
N PRO A 275 -12.18 26.44 -2.69
CA PRO A 275 -11.76 27.55 -1.84
C PRO A 275 -10.81 28.46 -2.64
N THR A 276 -11.22 29.71 -2.84
CA THR A 276 -10.39 30.78 -3.42
C THR A 276 -9.45 31.44 -2.39
N SER A 277 -9.23 30.81 -1.23
CA SER A 277 -8.43 31.36 -0.12
C SER A 277 -7.66 30.26 0.65
N PRO A 278 -6.52 30.60 1.30
CA PRO A 278 -5.58 29.62 1.84
C PRO A 278 -6.15 28.82 3.02
N PRO A 279 -5.61 27.61 3.29
CA PRO A 279 -6.20 26.64 4.21
C PRO A 279 -5.84 26.97 5.66
N CYS A 280 -6.49 27.97 6.26
CA CYS A 280 -6.52 28.19 7.72
C CYS A 280 -7.57 29.25 8.11
N ALA A 281 -8.83 29.05 7.71
CA ALA A 281 -9.94 29.75 8.35
C ALA A 281 -10.61 28.78 9.34
N PRO A 282 -10.84 29.17 10.62
CA PRO A 282 -11.58 28.34 11.55
C PRO A 282 -12.98 28.05 10.99
N ALA A 283 -13.45 26.81 11.16
CA ALA A 283 -14.78 26.40 10.74
C ALA A 283 -15.87 27.34 11.32
N PRO A 284 -17.00 27.56 10.63
CA PRO A 284 -18.10 28.36 11.18
C PRO A 284 -18.55 27.73 12.50
N CYS A 285 -18.56 28.53 13.56
CA CYS A 285 -19.07 28.15 14.88
C CYS A 285 -20.49 27.58 14.72
N ALA A 286 -20.68 26.31 15.08
CA ALA A 286 -22.01 25.75 15.22
C ALA A 286 -22.70 26.51 16.36
N THR A 287 -23.72 27.29 16.05
CA THR A 287 -24.57 27.94 17.05
C THR A 287 -25.33 26.84 17.77
N VAL A 288 -24.98 26.60 19.04
CA VAL A 288 -25.75 25.73 19.93
C VAL A 288 -27.07 26.44 20.22
N THR A 289 -28.17 25.93 19.68
CA THR A 289 -29.52 26.31 20.10
C THR A 289 -29.82 25.54 21.39
N PRO A 290 -30.05 26.21 22.54
CA PRO A 290 -30.50 25.52 23.74
C PRO A 290 -31.97 25.14 23.55
N GLY A 291 -32.26 23.85 23.62
CA GLY A 291 -33.60 23.28 23.58
C GLY A 291 -33.59 21.88 24.16
#